data_AF-A0A7C4XL02-F1
#
_entry.id   AF-A0A7C4XL02-F1
#
_cell.length_a   1.000
_cell.length_b   1.000
_cell.length_c   1.000
_cell.angle_alpha   90.00
_cell.angle_beta   90.00
_cell.angle_gamma   90.00
#
_symmetry.space_group_name_H-M   'P 1'
#
loop_
_entity.id
_entity.type
_entity.pdbx_description
1 polymer ?
#
loop_
_entity_poly.entity_id
_entity_poly.type
_entity_poly.pdbx_seq_one_letter_code
_entity_poly.pdbx_strand_id
1 'polypeptide(L)'
;MQTFLISYDLAKPTRNKHALATAIMGLGSSWARPLECTWYVRADVAESQIAARLAAFLDDDDGLLVQAVEEEATLANTSLRWFRQRRPGFDIEAGSNILAFPAVAAMAPAQQELPLPMAQAG
;
A
#
# COMPACT_ATOMS: atom_id res chain seq x y z
N MET A 1 -21.59 10.92 12.91
CA MET A 1 -20.31 11.63 12.73
C MET A 1 -19.16 10.70 13.08
N GLN A 2 -18.31 10.39 12.10
CA GLN A 2 -17.22 9.42 12.21
C GLN A 2 -15.92 10.01 11.66
N THR A 3 -14.78 9.52 12.14
CA THR A 3 -13.46 9.89 11.63
C THR A 3 -13.04 8.92 10.53
N PHE A 4 -12.57 9.47 9.41
CA PHE A 4 -12.08 8.72 8.28
C PHE A 4 -10.60 9.01 8.05
N LEU A 5 -9.82 7.96 7.85
CA LEU A 5 -8.52 8.03 7.22
C LEU A 5 -8.73 8.01 5.70
N ILE A 6 -8.22 9.02 5.03
CA ILE A 6 -8.20 9.10 3.57
C ILE A 6 -6.73 9.14 3.15
N SER A 7 -6.31 8.19 2.33
CA SER A 7 -4.98 8.20 1.73
C SER A 7 -5.10 7.99 0.23
N TYR A 8 -4.29 8.67 -0.54
CA TYR A 8 -4.28 8.52 -2.00
C TYR A 8 -2.86 8.39 -2.55
N ASP A 9 -2.76 7.87 -3.76
CA ASP A 9 -1.54 7.81 -4.54
C ASP A 9 -1.88 8.25 -5.97
N LEU A 10 -1.20 9.27 -6.49
CA LEU A 10 -1.50 9.82 -7.82
C LEU A 10 -0.36 9.48 -8.76
N ALA A 11 -0.65 8.77 -9.85
CA ALA A 11 0.31 8.47 -10.90
C ALA A 11 0.82 9.77 -11.58
N LYS A 12 -0.03 10.81 -11.64
CA LYS A 12 0.29 12.12 -12.25
C LYS A 12 -0.04 13.28 -11.30
N PRO A 13 0.82 13.55 -10.29
CA PRO A 13 0.48 14.44 -9.18
C PRO A 13 0.30 15.92 -9.55
N THR A 14 0.84 16.39 -10.68
CA THR A 14 0.74 17.78 -11.12
C THR A 14 -0.64 18.18 -11.64
N ARG A 15 -1.51 17.21 -11.97
CA ARG A 15 -2.80 17.50 -12.63
C ARG A 15 -3.94 17.74 -11.62
N ASN A 16 -4.14 16.83 -10.68
CA ASN A 16 -5.37 16.77 -9.88
C ASN A 16 -5.16 16.96 -8.36
N LYS A 17 -3.92 16.98 -7.88
CA LYS A 17 -3.60 17.03 -6.44
C LYS A 17 -4.24 18.20 -5.69
N HIS A 18 -4.26 19.39 -6.28
CA HIS A 18 -4.88 20.55 -5.66
C HIS A 18 -6.40 20.43 -5.59
N ALA A 19 -7.03 19.97 -6.68
CA ALA A 19 -8.47 19.77 -6.73
C ALA A 19 -8.92 18.68 -5.74
N LEU A 20 -8.19 17.56 -5.67
CA LEU A 20 -8.44 16.48 -4.71
C LEU A 20 -8.29 16.96 -3.26
N ALA A 21 -7.24 17.72 -2.95
CA ALA A 21 -7.07 18.30 -1.62
C ALA A 21 -8.23 19.23 -1.24
N THR A 22 -8.68 20.09 -2.15
CA THR A 22 -9.86 20.95 -1.95
C THR A 22 -11.14 20.12 -1.73
N ALA A 23 -11.32 19.05 -2.50
CA ALA A 23 -12.45 18.15 -2.34
C ALA A 23 -12.46 17.49 -0.96
N ILE A 24 -11.30 16.99 -0.49
CA ILE A 24 -11.15 16.38 0.84
C ILE A 24 -11.49 17.38 1.95
N MET A 25 -11.00 18.62 1.85
CA MET A 25 -11.29 19.69 2.81
C MET A 25 -12.80 20.00 2.92
N GLY A 26 -13.56 19.79 1.83
CA GLY A 26 -15.01 20.03 1.77
C GLY A 26 -15.88 18.85 2.20
N LEU A 27 -15.31 17.69 2.53
CA LEU A 27 -16.10 16.49 2.88
C LEU A 27 -16.71 16.54 4.29
N GLY A 28 -16.09 17.26 5.22
CA GLY A 28 -16.33 17.12 6.65
C GLY A 28 -16.39 18.44 7.41
N SER A 29 -16.69 18.34 8.71
CA SER A 29 -16.72 19.48 9.63
C SER A 29 -15.33 19.87 10.12
N SER A 30 -14.40 18.91 10.15
CA SER A 30 -12.98 19.16 10.45
C SER A 30 -12.10 18.15 9.74
N TRP A 31 -10.85 18.55 9.49
CA TRP A 31 -9.84 17.71 8.86
C TRP A 31 -8.46 18.01 9.42
N ALA A 32 -7.56 17.02 9.31
CA ALA A 32 -6.14 17.14 9.60
C ALA A 32 -5.35 16.45 8.48
N ARG A 33 -4.17 16.97 8.16
CA ARG A 33 -3.31 16.42 7.10
C ARG A 33 -1.94 16.06 7.70
N PRO A 34 -1.79 14.87 8.31
CA PRO A 34 -0.54 14.45 8.91
C PRO A 34 0.59 14.21 7.90
N LEU A 35 0.26 13.78 6.67
CA LEU A 35 1.21 13.55 5.59
C LEU A 35 0.69 14.15 4.28
N GLU A 36 1.56 14.22 3.28
CA GLU A 36 1.23 14.86 2.02
C GLU A 36 0.01 14.24 1.33
N CYS A 37 -0.13 12.93 1.32
CA CYS A 37 -1.25 12.24 0.69
C CYS A 37 -2.20 11.57 1.69
N THR A 38 -2.06 11.87 2.98
CA THR A 38 -2.84 11.23 4.05
C THR A 38 -3.56 12.27 4.87
N TRP A 39 -4.85 12.01 5.11
CA TRP A 39 -5.79 12.93 5.72
C TRP A 39 -6.65 12.21 6.74
N TYR A 40 -6.97 12.90 7.81
CA TYR A 40 -8.08 12.56 8.70
C TYR A 40 -9.22 13.53 8.46
N VAL A 41 -10.43 13.04 8.31
CA VAL A 41 -11.63 13.85 8.10
C VAL A 41 -12.75 13.37 9.01
N ARG A 42 -13.36 14.28 9.76
CA ARG A 42 -14.61 14.02 10.49
C ARG A 42 -15.79 14.41 9.62
N ALA A 43 -16.62 13.43 9.27
CA ALA A 43 -17.77 13.65 8.40
C ALA A 43 -19.01 12.88 8.87
N ASP A 44 -20.17 13.30 8.40
CA ASP A 44 -21.46 12.64 8.65
C ASP A 44 -22.02 11.98 7.38
N VAL A 45 -21.14 11.24 6.71
CA VAL A 45 -21.45 10.48 5.49
C VAL A 45 -20.81 9.10 5.59
N ALA A 46 -21.31 8.15 4.81
CA ALA A 46 -20.72 6.82 4.75
C ALA A 46 -19.41 6.81 3.95
N GLU A 47 -18.54 5.86 4.25
CA GLU A 47 -17.26 5.62 3.55
C GLU A 47 -17.42 5.54 2.03
N SER A 48 -18.44 4.80 1.55
CA SER A 48 -18.74 4.65 0.12
C SER A 48 -19.10 5.97 -0.56
N GLN A 49 -19.72 6.90 0.15
CA GLN A 49 -20.07 8.22 -0.38
C GLN A 49 -18.83 9.11 -0.50
N ILE A 50 -17.88 8.99 0.44
CA ILE A 50 -16.59 9.66 0.36
C ILE A 50 -15.82 9.14 -0.84
N ALA A 51 -15.70 7.81 -0.98
CA ALA A 51 -15.01 7.18 -2.10
C ALA A 51 -15.61 7.62 -3.45
N ALA A 52 -16.95 7.58 -3.59
CA ALA A 52 -17.63 7.99 -4.81
C ALA A 52 -17.38 9.47 -5.17
N ARG A 53 -17.33 10.38 -4.19
CA ARG A 53 -17.04 11.80 -4.43
C ARG A 53 -15.60 12.03 -4.86
N LEU A 54 -14.66 11.32 -4.23
CA LEU A 54 -13.23 11.49 -4.51
C LEU A 54 -12.80 10.81 -5.82
N ALA A 55 -13.49 9.74 -6.23
CA ALA A 55 -13.24 9.04 -7.49
C ALA A 55 -13.34 9.96 -8.73
N ALA A 56 -14.13 11.03 -8.67
CA ALA A 56 -14.24 12.01 -9.76
C ALA A 56 -12.93 12.78 -10.05
N PHE A 57 -11.93 12.69 -9.16
CA PHE A 57 -10.65 13.36 -9.27
C PHE A 57 -9.49 12.39 -9.57
N LEU A 58 -9.79 11.09 -9.74
CA LEU A 58 -8.81 10.02 -9.95
C LEU A 58 -8.87 9.52 -11.40
N ASP A 59 -7.69 9.23 -11.96
CA ASP A 59 -7.53 8.45 -13.19
C ASP A 59 -7.44 6.94 -12.84
N ASP A 60 -7.52 6.06 -13.85
CA ASP A 60 -7.53 4.59 -13.65
C ASP A 60 -6.24 4.04 -12.97
N ASP A 61 -5.13 4.77 -13.07
CA ASP A 61 -3.83 4.41 -12.49
C ASP A 61 -3.63 4.97 -11.06
N ASP A 62 -4.59 5.73 -10.53
CA ASP A 62 -4.50 6.33 -9.22
C ASP A 62 -5.06 5.40 -8.11
N GLY A 63 -4.51 5.52 -6.91
CA GLY A 63 -4.94 4.78 -5.72
C GLY A 63 -5.73 5.66 -4.75
N LEU A 64 -6.79 5.10 -4.16
CA LEU A 64 -7.53 5.71 -3.06
C LEU A 64 -7.87 4.68 -1.98
N LEU A 65 -7.57 5.04 -0.74
CA LEU A 65 -7.99 4.37 0.47
C LEU A 65 -8.88 5.31 1.27
N VAL A 66 -10.08 4.86 1.60
CA VAL A 66 -10.96 5.49 2.59
C VAL A 66 -11.25 4.43 3.63
N GLN A 67 -11.06 4.76 4.90
CA GLN A 67 -11.29 3.83 6.00
C GLN A 67 -11.88 4.58 7.18
N ALA A 68 -12.98 4.08 7.73
CA ALA A 68 -13.44 4.49 9.04
C ALA A 68 -12.43 4.09 10.12
N VAL A 69 -12.00 5.02 10.97
CA VAL A 69 -11.03 4.78 12.03
C VAL A 69 -11.60 5.10 13.41
N GLU A 70 -11.08 4.43 14.42
CA GLU A 70 -11.31 4.79 15.82
C GLU A 70 -10.61 6.11 16.17
N GLU A 71 -11.00 6.73 17.29
CA GLU A 71 -10.55 8.09 17.62
C GLU A 71 -9.06 8.21 17.93
N GLU A 72 -8.41 7.11 18.31
CA GLU A 72 -6.99 7.07 18.62
C GLU A 72 -6.20 6.43 17.48
N ALA A 73 -5.22 7.17 16.94
CA ALA A 73 -4.29 6.66 15.96
C ALA A 73 -2.86 7.01 16.38
N THR A 74 -2.07 6.00 16.73
CA THR A 74 -0.63 6.17 16.95
C THR A 74 0.10 6.00 15.63
N LEU A 75 0.58 7.10 15.06
CA LEU A 75 1.42 7.06 13.87
C LEU A 75 2.90 7.04 14.30
N ALA A 76 3.51 5.85 14.30
CA ALA A 76 4.92 5.69 14.62
C ALA A 76 5.71 5.27 13.38
N ASN A 77 6.79 5.98 13.08
CA ASN A 77 7.79 5.59 12.08
C ASN A 77 7.21 5.41 10.66
N THR A 78 6.94 6.54 9.97
CA THR A 78 6.52 6.61 8.56
C THR A 78 7.53 6.05 7.55
N SER A 79 8.58 5.37 8.02
CA SER A 79 9.66 4.79 7.23
C SER A 79 10.06 3.41 7.77
N LEU A 80 9.11 2.48 7.85
CA LEU A 80 9.41 1.06 7.98
C LEU A 80 8.58 0.34 6.91
N ARG A 81 9.12 -0.66 6.24
CA ARG A 81 8.30 -1.74 5.63
C ARG A 81 7.83 -1.60 4.17
N TRP A 82 8.64 -0.96 3.33
CA TRP A 82 9.16 -1.60 2.10
C TRP A 82 9.88 -2.94 2.36
N PHE A 83 9.55 -3.72 3.41
CA PHE A 83 10.41 -4.80 3.90
C PHE A 83 10.57 -5.94 2.86
N ARG A 84 9.94 -5.91 1.67
CA ARG A 84 10.17 -6.88 0.56
C ARG A 84 11.65 -6.90 0.24
N GLN A 85 12.30 -8.05 0.40
CA GLN A 85 13.60 -8.27 -0.22
C GLN A 85 13.42 -8.31 -1.74
N ARG A 86 13.89 -7.25 -2.41
CA ARG A 86 13.78 -7.03 -3.86
C ARG A 86 14.72 -7.97 -4.61
N ARG A 87 14.28 -8.53 -5.75
CA ARG A 87 15.12 -9.32 -6.66
C ARG A 87 16.03 -8.38 -7.46
N PRO A 88 17.36 -8.60 -7.54
CA PRO A 88 18.26 -7.70 -8.27
C PRO A 88 17.89 -7.65 -9.75
N GLY A 89 17.61 -6.45 -10.29
CA GLY A 89 17.59 -6.17 -11.73
C GLY A 89 16.24 -6.15 -12.46
N PHE A 90 15.10 -6.45 -11.82
CA PHE A 90 13.79 -6.46 -12.51
C PHE A 90 12.75 -5.46 -11.96
N ASP A 91 12.68 -5.27 -10.64
CA ASP A 91 11.47 -4.68 -10.00
C ASP A 91 11.71 -3.31 -9.32
N ILE A 92 12.65 -2.48 -9.77
CA ILE A 92 12.87 -1.14 -9.20
C ILE A 92 12.50 -0.05 -10.20
N GLU A 93 11.19 0.20 -10.31
CA GLU A 93 10.68 1.47 -10.82
C GLU A 93 10.39 2.44 -9.66
N ALA A 94 10.49 3.74 -9.95
CA ALA A 94 10.33 4.81 -8.98
C ALA A 94 8.86 4.98 -8.56
N GLY A 95 8.39 4.21 -7.56
CA GLY A 95 7.05 4.42 -6.97
C GLY A 95 6.41 3.30 -6.13
N SER A 96 7.04 2.15 -5.88
CA SER A 96 6.32 0.98 -5.32
C SER A 96 6.11 1.00 -3.79
N ASN A 97 4.85 0.87 -3.34
CA ASN A 97 4.36 0.86 -1.95
C ASN A 97 4.25 -0.54 -1.29
N ILE A 98 5.11 -1.53 -1.59
CA ILE A 98 4.85 -2.93 -1.17
C ILE A 98 5.65 -3.45 0.05
N LEU A 99 4.92 -4.08 0.99
CA LEU A 99 5.32 -4.86 2.18
C LEU A 99 5.87 -6.26 1.85
N ALA A 100 6.98 -6.66 2.49
CA ALA A 100 7.60 -8.00 2.43
C ALA A 100 6.72 -9.12 2.87
N PHE A 101 7.00 -10.29 2.29
CA PHE A 101 6.96 -11.55 3.03
C PHE A 101 8.41 -12.05 3.20
N PRO A 102 8.92 -12.25 4.43
CA PRO A 102 10.22 -12.90 4.64
C PRO A 102 10.11 -14.36 4.21
N ALA A 103 10.99 -14.82 3.32
CA ALA A 103 10.99 -16.21 2.87
C ALA A 103 11.54 -17.13 3.98
N VAL A 104 10.76 -18.11 4.40
CA VAL A 104 11.25 -19.26 5.17
C VAL A 104 12.21 -20.02 4.26
N ALA A 105 13.47 -20.18 4.67
CA ALA A 105 14.44 -20.95 3.91
C ALA A 105 13.91 -22.38 3.72
N ALA A 106 13.61 -22.74 2.47
CA ALA A 106 13.16 -24.08 2.11
C ALA A 106 14.26 -25.09 2.48
N MET A 107 13.90 -26.10 3.27
CA MET A 107 14.69 -27.32 3.45
C MET A 107 15.16 -27.81 2.08
N ALA A 108 16.48 -27.94 1.89
CA ALA A 108 17.03 -28.54 0.69
C ALA A 108 16.46 -29.97 0.52
N PRO A 109 16.05 -30.38 -0.69
CA PRO A 109 15.63 -31.76 -0.91
C PRO A 109 16.85 -32.68 -0.70
N ALA A 110 16.62 -33.81 -0.05
CA ALA A 110 17.63 -34.83 0.21
C ALA A 110 18.42 -35.14 -1.07
N GLN A 111 19.75 -35.11 -0.94
CA GLN A 111 20.71 -35.44 -2.01
C GLN A 111 20.27 -36.65 -2.83
N GLN A 112 20.24 -36.48 -4.16
CA GLN A 112 20.03 -37.58 -5.09
C GLN A 112 21.11 -38.65 -4.89
N GLU A 113 20.70 -39.87 -4.52
CA GLU A 113 21.59 -41.03 -4.46
C GLU A 113 22.16 -41.32 -5.87
N LEU A 114 23.48 -41.36 -5.98
CA LEU A 114 24.18 -41.75 -7.21
C LEU A 114 24.01 -43.27 -7.44
N PRO A 115 23.81 -43.74 -8.69
CA PRO A 115 23.66 -45.17 -8.94
C PRO A 115 24.98 -45.90 -8.69
N LEU A 116 24.92 -47.00 -7.94
CA LEU A 116 26.06 -47.89 -7.71
C LEU A 116 26.52 -48.55 -9.03
N PRO A 117 27.82 -48.52 -9.37
CA PRO A 117 28.31 -49.22 -10.54
C PRO A 117 28.23 -50.74 -10.32
N MET A 118 27.48 -51.43 -11.18
CA MET A 118 27.56 -52.89 -11.28
C MET A 118 28.90 -53.27 -11.91
N ALA A 119 29.81 -53.81 -11.11
CA ALA A 119 31.00 -54.49 -11.60
C ALA A 119 30.73 -56.00 -11.66
N GLN A 120 31.08 -56.56 -12.81
CA GLN A 120 30.70 -57.86 -13.35
C GLN A 120 31.41 -59.02 -12.67
N ALA A 121 30.76 -60.19 -12.72
CA ALA A 121 31.32 -61.48 -12.33
C ALA A 121 32.56 -61.85 -13.15
N GLY A 122 33.58 -62.37 -12.46
CA GLY A 122 34.77 -63.03 -13.00
C GLY A 122 35.43 -63.83 -11.89
#